data_AF-A0A9P6WYB4-F1
#
_entry.id   AF-A0A9P6WYB4-F1
#
_cell.length_a   1.000
_cell.length_b   1.000
_cell.length_c   1.000
_cell.angle_alpha   90.00
_cell.angle_beta   90.00
_cell.angle_gamma   90.00
#
_symmetry.space_group_name_H-M   'P 1'
#
loop_
_entity.id
_entity.type
_entity.pdbx_description
1 polymer ?
#
loop_
_entity_poly.entity_id
_entity_poly.type
_entity_poly.pdbx_seq_one_letter_code
_entity_poly.pdbx_strand_id
1 'polypeptide(L)'
;MPHTRGPYNKAQLPTLTEEQLAELDTLIKTYRKRITCPACQATTTFHRHGSSSRDPTQPQFMCTSCHKYIKAHPMYQLLQCTATFDEQLSQLPHSMDLSNTLEDSNAANSVPTKLSTVTDDSQPLIIQLQKTVEYLTDELSKAHEAIQKLQDQIATMSTQSPQAHQQASSDEFPTIQESSQCIGFPDAPWHNKAKVDSLKQSMLRQRELRLVQRESAAARVFQPPSPNQGFKYLYIPTKARIPVETLRTIFRRLGVNNARLLDIHYPARHTAAILIHNDYENEFIELLAKHRITPKENFNPNSGSILEDPNLVSLSTTERDKISKEHQITRLERAVQ
;
A
#
# COMPACT_ATOMS: atom_id res chain seq x y z
N MET A 1 23.26 -20.42 -11.27
CA MET A 1 23.22 -20.16 -9.82
C MET A 1 21.95 -19.36 -9.53
N PRO A 2 20.91 -19.95 -8.91
CA PRO A 2 19.67 -19.22 -8.64
C PRO A 2 19.88 -18.22 -7.50
N HIS A 3 19.48 -16.97 -7.71
CA HIS A 3 19.49 -15.94 -6.66
C HIS A 3 18.48 -16.30 -5.57
N THR A 4 19.00 -16.59 -4.38
CA THR A 4 18.24 -16.70 -3.14
C THR A 4 17.52 -15.38 -2.87
N ARG A 5 16.19 -15.38 -2.98
CA ARG A 5 15.36 -14.27 -2.53
C ARG A 5 15.42 -14.25 -1.00
N GLY A 6 15.98 -13.18 -0.44
CA GLY A 6 15.97 -12.95 1.00
C GLY A 6 14.55 -12.86 1.57
N PRO A 7 14.38 -13.09 2.88
CA PRO A 7 13.08 -13.03 3.53
C PRO A 7 12.52 -11.60 3.44
N TYR A 8 11.26 -11.47 3.02
CA TYR A 8 10.48 -10.24 3.14
C TYR A 8 10.23 -9.94 4.64
N ASN A 9 11.24 -9.42 5.34
CA ASN A 9 11.05 -8.80 6.64
C ASN A 9 10.41 -7.42 6.43
N LYS A 10 9.08 -7.39 6.32
CA LYS A 10 8.37 -6.18 6.77
C LYS A 10 8.64 -6.10 8.26
N ALA A 11 9.45 -5.13 8.69
CA ALA A 11 9.71 -4.86 10.11
C ALA A 11 8.38 -5.01 10.88
N GLN A 12 8.31 -6.02 11.74
CA GLN A 12 7.15 -6.22 12.59
C GLN A 12 7.09 -5.00 13.50
N LEU A 13 6.03 -4.19 13.39
CA LEU A 13 5.84 -3.12 14.37
C LEU A 13 5.69 -3.80 15.74
N PRO A 14 6.38 -3.30 16.78
CA PRO A 14 6.29 -3.86 18.13
C PRO A 14 4.83 -3.95 18.56
N THR A 15 4.45 -5.10 19.11
CA THR A 15 3.15 -5.27 19.73
C THR A 15 3.19 -4.67 21.13
N LEU A 16 2.36 -3.66 21.39
CA LEU A 16 2.12 -3.13 22.74
C LEU A 16 1.66 -4.22 23.72
N THR A 17 2.20 -4.18 24.94
CA THR A 17 1.77 -5.02 26.07
C THR A 17 0.39 -4.58 26.60
N GLU A 18 -0.24 -5.40 27.44
CA GLU A 18 -1.55 -5.08 28.04
C GLU A 18 -1.51 -3.81 28.90
N GLU A 19 -0.41 -3.60 29.64
CA GLU A 19 -0.18 -2.38 30.43
C GLU A 19 -0.09 -1.13 29.52
N GLN A 20 0.65 -1.23 28.41
CA GLN A 20 0.77 -0.13 27.43
C GLN A 20 -0.56 0.17 26.72
N LEU A 21 -1.42 -0.84 26.53
CA LEU A 21 -2.76 -0.63 25.99
C LEU A 21 -3.68 0.08 26.99
N ALA A 22 -3.58 -0.22 28.28
CA ALA A 22 -4.32 0.49 29.32
C ALA A 22 -3.86 1.97 29.42
N GLU A 23 -2.55 2.21 29.36
CA GLU A 23 -1.99 3.56 29.31
C GLU A 23 -2.39 4.30 28.02
N LEU A 24 -2.44 3.61 26.89
CA LEU A 24 -2.92 4.18 25.64
C LEU A 24 -4.36 4.69 25.78
N ASP A 25 -5.24 3.93 26.41
CA ASP A 25 -6.64 4.32 26.63
C ASP A 25 -6.77 5.53 27.58
N THR A 26 -5.88 5.70 28.56
CA THR A 26 -5.86 6.91 29.41
C THR A 26 -5.34 8.12 28.65
N LEU A 27 -4.24 7.98 27.92
CA LEU A 27 -3.65 9.05 27.11
C LEU A 27 -4.62 9.56 26.03
N ILE A 28 -5.35 8.67 25.36
CA ILE A 28 -6.37 9.08 24.38
C ILE A 28 -7.44 9.94 25.05
N LYS A 29 -7.94 9.56 26.24
CA LYS A 29 -8.97 10.32 26.94
C LYS A 29 -8.49 11.73 27.31
N THR A 30 -7.25 11.84 27.76
CA THR A 30 -6.63 13.10 28.20
C THR A 30 -6.32 14.02 27.02
N TYR A 31 -5.66 13.49 25.98
CA TYR A 31 -5.09 14.30 24.91
C TYR A 31 -5.93 14.35 23.62
N ARG A 32 -7.09 13.69 23.53
CA ARG A 32 -7.94 13.59 22.32
C ARG A 32 -8.17 14.88 21.52
N LYS A 33 -8.12 16.06 22.16
CA LYS A 33 -8.35 17.36 21.49
C LYS A 33 -7.09 17.99 20.90
N ARG A 34 -5.91 17.44 21.20
CA ARG A 34 -4.60 18.02 20.84
C ARG A 34 -3.75 17.10 19.97
N ILE A 35 -4.35 16.05 19.41
CA ILE A 35 -3.65 15.07 18.58
C ILE A 35 -3.67 15.52 17.12
N THR A 36 -2.50 15.65 16.52
CA THR A 36 -2.37 15.95 15.09
C THR A 36 -2.27 14.66 14.29
N CYS A 37 -3.11 14.51 13.26
CA CYS A 37 -3.08 13.33 12.42
C CYS A 37 -1.83 13.34 11.52
N PRO A 38 -0.95 12.31 11.55
CA PRO A 38 0.23 12.27 10.69
C PRO A 38 -0.11 12.18 9.19
N ALA A 39 -1.34 11.79 8.85
CA ALA A 39 -1.73 11.53 7.47
C ALA A 39 -2.49 12.68 6.79
N CYS A 40 -3.01 13.64 7.55
CA CYS A 40 -3.67 14.85 7.03
C CYS A 40 -3.26 16.15 7.74
N GLN A 41 -2.38 16.06 8.74
CA GLN A 41 -1.82 17.18 9.51
C GLN A 41 -2.85 18.07 10.24
N ALA A 42 -4.12 17.69 10.22
CA ALA A 42 -5.16 18.37 10.99
C ALA A 42 -5.11 17.93 12.46
N THR A 43 -5.47 18.84 13.37
CA THR A 43 -5.78 18.50 14.76
C THR A 43 -7.13 17.79 14.78
N THR A 44 -7.14 16.50 15.07
CA THR A 44 -8.33 15.64 14.92
C THR A 44 -8.50 14.70 16.10
N THR A 45 -9.71 14.16 16.22
CA THR A 45 -9.99 13.07 17.16
C THR A 45 -9.81 11.72 16.46
N PHE A 46 -9.47 10.71 17.25
CA PHE A 46 -9.34 9.33 16.77
C PHE A 46 -10.39 8.45 17.44
N HIS A 47 -11.10 7.65 16.63
CA HIS A 47 -12.05 6.65 17.12
C HIS A 47 -11.47 5.24 17.00
N ARG A 48 -11.65 4.43 18.03
CA ARG A 48 -11.30 3.00 17.99
C ARG A 48 -12.22 2.29 17.00
N HIS A 49 -11.63 1.66 15.99
CA HIS A 49 -12.33 0.96 14.92
C HIS A 49 -11.77 -0.45 14.76
N GLY A 50 -12.30 -1.37 15.58
CA GLY A 50 -11.92 -2.77 15.58
C GLY A 50 -10.48 -3.05 16.03
N SER A 51 -10.01 -4.26 15.74
CA SER A 51 -8.68 -4.75 16.08
C SER A 51 -7.99 -5.35 14.86
N SER A 52 -6.66 -5.39 14.86
CA SER A 52 -5.90 -6.10 13.83
C SER A 52 -6.20 -7.59 13.84
N SER A 53 -6.25 -8.20 12.66
CA SER A 53 -6.43 -9.64 12.45
C SER A 53 -5.18 -10.48 12.77
N ARG A 54 -4.14 -9.86 13.34
CA ARG A 54 -2.88 -10.52 13.73
C ARG A 54 -2.89 -10.79 15.22
N ASP A 55 -2.30 -11.92 15.61
CA ASP A 55 -2.12 -12.33 17.01
C ASP A 55 -0.80 -11.74 17.56
N PRO A 56 -0.78 -11.04 18.71
CA PRO A 56 -1.92 -10.61 19.53
C PRO A 56 -2.74 -9.48 18.88
N THR A 57 -4.07 -9.55 19.03
CA THR A 57 -5.01 -8.58 18.43
C THR A 57 -4.83 -7.20 19.04
N GLN A 58 -4.51 -6.19 18.22
CA GLN A 58 -4.26 -4.82 18.68
C GLN A 58 -5.33 -3.85 18.17
N PRO A 59 -5.74 -2.85 18.95
CA PRO A 59 -6.74 -1.88 18.49
C PRO A 59 -6.25 -1.06 17.29
N GLN A 60 -7.19 -0.67 16.43
CA GLN A 60 -6.95 0.27 15.34
C GLN A 60 -7.75 1.54 15.57
N PHE A 61 -7.20 2.67 15.14
CA PHE A 61 -7.78 3.99 15.35
C PHE A 61 -7.99 4.69 14.01
N MET A 62 -9.16 5.29 13.82
CA MET A 62 -9.52 6.00 12.60
C MET A 62 -9.57 7.50 12.88
N CYS A 63 -8.88 8.30 12.07
CA CYS A 63 -8.96 9.75 12.10
C CYS A 63 -10.35 10.24 11.68
N THR A 64 -10.94 11.18 12.42
CA THR A 64 -12.25 11.75 12.09
C THR A 64 -12.28 12.66 10.86
N SER A 65 -11.16 13.29 10.50
CA SER A 65 -11.14 14.21 9.35
C SER A 65 -10.77 13.54 8.03
N CYS A 66 -9.86 12.56 8.04
CA CYS A 66 -9.40 11.91 6.79
C CYS A 66 -9.76 10.42 6.69
N HIS A 67 -10.43 9.84 7.70
CA HIS A 67 -10.84 8.43 7.75
C HIS A 67 -9.70 7.41 7.57
N LYS A 68 -8.43 7.84 7.66
CA LYS A 68 -7.27 6.95 7.60
C LYS A 68 -7.04 6.24 8.93
N TYR A 69 -6.56 5.01 8.85
CA TYR A 69 -6.31 4.14 10.00
C TYR A 69 -4.87 4.26 10.50
N ILE A 70 -4.72 4.25 11.83
CA ILE A 70 -3.46 4.21 12.56
C ILE A 70 -3.51 3.00 13.50
N LYS A 71 -2.42 2.23 13.55
CA LYS A 71 -2.29 1.05 14.42
C LYS A 71 -1.98 1.47 15.85
N ALA A 72 -2.17 0.57 16.81
CA ALA A 72 -1.94 0.83 18.23
C ALA A 72 -0.56 1.41 18.56
N HIS A 73 0.53 0.78 18.07
CA HIS A 73 1.89 1.22 18.41
C HIS A 73 2.24 2.66 17.92
N PRO A 74 2.01 3.03 16.64
CA PRO A 74 2.18 4.42 16.20
C PRO A 74 1.26 5.42 16.93
N MET A 75 0.06 5.00 17.33
CA MET A 75 -0.85 5.87 18.11
C MET A 75 -0.29 6.14 19.51
N TYR A 76 0.27 5.12 20.16
CA TYR A 76 0.89 5.24 21.47
C TYR A 76 2.10 6.18 21.44
N GLN A 77 2.97 6.06 20.44
CA GLN A 77 4.11 6.97 20.28
C GLN A 77 3.68 8.43 20.07
N LEU A 78 2.67 8.65 19.23
CA LEU A 78 2.11 9.98 18.97
C LEU A 78 1.62 10.64 20.27
N LEU A 79 0.94 9.87 21.11
CA LEU A 79 0.39 10.34 22.38
C LEU A 79 1.46 10.59 23.44
N GLN A 80 2.50 9.75 23.51
CA GLN A 80 3.65 10.00 24.37
C GLN A 80 4.34 11.31 24.00
N CYS A 81 4.56 11.58 22.70
CA CYS A 81 5.11 12.86 22.26
C CYS A 81 4.24 14.05 22.65
N THR A 82 2.90 13.93 22.57
CA THR A 82 2.00 15.00 23.01
C THR A 82 2.02 15.21 24.52
N ALA A 83 2.16 14.13 25.30
CA ALA A 83 2.25 14.21 26.76
C ALA A 83 3.56 14.88 27.20
N THR A 84 4.70 14.49 26.60
CA THR A 84 6.01 15.08 26.92
C THR A 84 6.08 16.57 26.57
N PHE A 85 5.40 17.00 25.50
CA PHE A 85 5.38 18.40 25.09
C PHE A 85 4.55 19.28 26.05
N ASP A 86 3.43 18.76 26.58
CA ASP A 86 2.58 19.47 27.55
C ASP A 86 3.29 19.58 28.93
N GLU A 87 4.09 18.57 29.29
CA GLU A 87 4.90 18.58 30.52
C GLU A 87 6.06 19.59 30.45
N GLN A 88 6.67 19.76 29.27
CA GLN A 88 7.69 20.79 29.00
C GLN A 88 7.12 22.21 28.97
N LEU A 89 5.92 22.40 28.42
CA LEU A 89 5.22 23.70 28.45
C LEU A 89 4.78 24.12 29.85
N SER A 90 4.47 23.14 30.71
CA SER A 90 4.07 23.40 32.11
C SER A 90 5.24 23.80 33.02
N GLN A 91 6.49 23.63 32.57
CA GLN A 91 7.71 23.96 33.33
C GLN A 91 8.38 25.28 32.92
N LEU A 92 7.79 26.06 32.00
CA LEU A 92 8.38 27.33 31.54
C LEU A 92 7.91 28.50 32.44
N PRO A 93 8.82 29.26 33.08
CA PRO A 93 8.43 30.39 33.90
C PRO A 93 7.91 31.53 33.02
N HIS A 94 6.75 32.06 33.39
CA HIS A 94 6.11 33.26 32.86
C HIS A 94 7.10 34.41 32.56
N SER A 95 7.15 34.89 31.31
CA SER A 95 7.29 36.33 31.04
C SER A 95 6.72 36.76 29.67
N MET A 96 5.75 37.67 29.78
CA MET A 96 5.41 38.83 28.93
C MET A 96 5.45 38.72 27.39
N ASP A 97 4.24 38.59 26.84
CA ASP A 97 3.58 39.46 25.86
C ASP A 97 4.43 40.51 25.10
N LEU A 98 4.37 40.47 23.75
CA LEU A 98 4.32 41.66 22.90
C LEU A 98 3.85 41.30 21.48
N SER A 99 2.74 41.93 21.10
CA SER A 99 2.11 41.93 19.78
C SER A 99 2.84 42.80 18.76
N ASN A 100 2.37 42.70 17.50
CA ASN A 100 2.55 43.62 16.34
C ASN A 100 3.69 43.23 15.37
N THR A 101 3.60 43.31 14.04
CA THR A 101 2.57 43.77 13.08
C THR A 101 3.02 43.34 11.67
N LEU A 102 2.08 43.13 10.76
CA LEU A 102 2.25 43.12 9.30
C LEU A 102 2.76 44.47 8.79
N GLU A 103 3.56 44.50 7.72
CA GLU A 103 3.34 45.39 6.57
C GLU A 103 4.22 45.05 5.36
N ASP A 104 3.73 45.52 4.21
CA ASP A 104 3.90 45.06 2.84
C ASP A 104 5.03 45.75 2.04
N SER A 105 5.30 45.16 0.87
CA SER A 105 5.54 45.82 -0.43
C SER A 105 6.95 46.17 -0.95
N ASN A 106 7.21 45.56 -2.12
CA ASN A 106 7.62 46.16 -3.42
C ASN A 106 9.09 46.20 -3.89
N ALA A 107 9.31 45.36 -4.91
CA ALA A 107 9.72 45.69 -6.30
C ALA A 107 11.20 45.98 -6.70
N ALA A 108 11.69 45.03 -7.52
CA ALA A 108 12.36 45.19 -8.83
C ALA A 108 13.85 45.63 -8.95
N ASN A 109 14.63 44.65 -9.46
CA ASN A 109 15.66 44.70 -10.52
C ASN A 109 16.87 45.65 -10.42
N SER A 110 18.07 45.08 -10.23
CA SER A 110 19.11 44.91 -11.26
C SER A 110 20.49 44.59 -10.66
N VAL A 111 21.16 43.60 -11.24
CA VAL A 111 22.58 43.20 -11.09
C VAL A 111 23.31 43.79 -12.33
N PRO A 112 24.60 44.23 -12.34
CA PRO A 112 25.72 43.38 -11.89
C PRO A 112 27.04 44.03 -11.38
N THR A 113 27.80 43.18 -10.66
CA THR A 113 29.27 43.11 -10.52
C THR A 113 30.02 44.12 -9.63
N LYS A 114 30.50 43.64 -8.47
CA LYS A 114 31.94 43.67 -8.07
C LYS A 114 32.23 42.86 -6.78
N LEU A 115 33.21 41.98 -6.96
CA LEU A 115 34.18 41.31 -6.06
C LEU A 115 34.29 41.73 -4.57
N SER A 116 34.35 40.70 -3.71
CA SER A 116 34.92 40.61 -2.34
C SER A 116 34.09 41.06 -1.13
N THR A 117 33.48 40.09 -0.42
CA THR A 117 33.67 39.77 1.03
C THR A 117 32.68 38.66 1.43
N VAL A 118 33.11 37.39 1.44
CA VAL A 118 32.35 36.28 2.07
C VAL A 118 33.21 35.73 3.20
N THR A 119 33.11 36.36 4.36
CA THR A 119 33.62 35.85 5.63
C THR A 119 32.77 36.47 6.74
N ASP A 120 31.59 35.93 7.00
CA ASP A 120 31.02 35.91 8.37
C ASP A 120 29.82 34.94 8.51
N ASP A 121 29.03 34.70 7.46
CA ASP A 121 27.81 33.87 7.57
C ASP A 121 28.01 32.34 7.48
N SER A 122 29.21 31.87 7.15
CA SER A 122 29.51 30.43 7.00
C SER A 122 30.11 29.78 8.26
N GLN A 123 30.53 30.57 9.25
CA GLN A 123 31.03 30.05 10.53
C GLN A 123 30.03 29.19 11.32
N PRO A 124 28.74 29.56 11.48
CA PRO A 124 27.81 28.76 12.28
C PRO A 124 27.53 27.40 11.62
N LEU A 125 27.52 27.35 10.28
CA LEU A 125 27.33 26.11 9.52
C LEU A 125 28.54 25.19 9.65
N ILE A 126 29.75 25.73 9.63
CA ILE A 126 30.99 24.96 9.81
C ILE A 126 31.04 24.35 11.22
N ILE A 127 30.68 25.12 12.24
CA ILE A 127 30.60 24.64 13.64
C ILE A 127 29.53 23.54 13.77
N GLN A 128 28.36 23.71 13.14
CA GLN A 128 27.31 22.71 13.15
C GLN A 128 27.78 21.41 12.48
N LEU A 129 28.44 21.50 11.32
CA LEU A 129 28.97 20.34 10.61
C LEU A 129 30.04 19.61 11.43
N GLN A 130 30.97 20.34 12.06
CA GLN A 130 31.98 19.75 12.94
C GLN A 130 31.34 18.99 14.11
N LYS A 131 30.34 19.58 14.75
CA LYS A 131 29.60 18.94 15.85
C LYS A 131 28.84 17.69 15.39
N THR A 132 28.26 17.70 14.19
CA THR A 132 27.60 16.51 13.65
C THR A 132 28.58 15.39 13.32
N VAL A 133 29.76 15.73 12.80
CA VAL A 133 30.80 14.73 12.50
C VAL A 133 31.28 14.09 13.80
N GLU A 134 31.57 14.88 14.83
CA GLU A 134 31.99 14.39 16.15
C GLU A 134 30.94 13.45 16.78
N TYR A 135 29.67 13.85 16.73
CA TYR A 135 28.56 13.01 17.20
C TYR A 135 28.47 11.68 16.43
N LEU A 136 28.57 11.71 15.10
CA LEU A 136 28.49 10.50 14.28
C LEU A 136 29.70 9.58 14.48
N THR A 137 30.89 10.14 14.73
CA THR A 137 32.09 9.35 15.04
C THR A 137 31.96 8.64 16.38
N ASP A 138 31.35 9.28 17.38
CA ASP A 138 31.07 8.66 18.68
C ASP A 138 29.99 7.59 18.59
N GLU A 139 28.99 7.77 17.74
CA GLU A 139 27.94 6.76 17.55
C GLU A 139 28.48 5.55 16.78
N LEU A 140 29.36 5.76 15.80
CA LEU A 140 30.06 4.67 15.10
C LEU A 140 30.99 3.88 16.01
N SER A 141 31.72 4.53 16.91
CA SER A 141 32.61 3.82 17.85
C SER A 141 31.81 2.94 18.81
N LYS A 142 30.70 3.46 19.36
CA LYS A 142 29.77 2.69 20.20
C LYS A 142 29.15 1.50 19.46
N ALA A 143 28.77 1.68 18.21
CA ALA A 143 28.23 0.60 17.38
C ALA A 143 29.27 -0.51 17.14
N HIS A 144 30.52 -0.15 16.86
CA HIS A 144 31.60 -1.13 16.69
C HIS A 144 31.88 -1.91 17.99
N GLU A 145 31.89 -1.25 19.15
CA GLU A 145 32.04 -1.94 20.44
C GLU A 145 30.89 -2.92 20.73
N ALA A 146 29.66 -2.54 20.39
CA ALA A 146 28.50 -3.43 20.56
C ALA A 146 28.60 -4.66 19.66
N ILE A 147 29.05 -4.48 18.40
CA ILE A 147 29.27 -5.59 17.46
C ILE A 147 30.37 -6.52 17.98
N GLN A 148 31.48 -5.97 18.49
CA GLN A 148 32.57 -6.76 19.08
C GLN A 148 32.07 -7.61 20.25
N LYS A 149 31.31 -7.02 21.19
CA LYS A 149 30.74 -7.74 22.33
C LYS A 149 29.81 -8.88 21.92
N LEU A 150 29.00 -8.67 20.87
CA LEU A 150 28.13 -9.72 20.33
C LEU A 150 28.92 -10.84 19.65
N GLN A 151 29.99 -10.50 18.92
CA GLN A 151 30.87 -11.50 18.32
C GLN A 151 31.57 -12.35 19.40
N ASP A 152 32.03 -11.73 20.49
CA ASP A 152 32.64 -12.43 21.62
C ASP A 152 31.63 -13.34 22.36
N GLN A 153 30.36 -12.91 22.49
CA GLN A 153 29.28 -13.76 23.03
C GLN A 153 29.01 -14.97 22.14
N ILE A 154 29.01 -14.80 20.81
CA ILE A 154 28.81 -15.92 19.86
C ILE A 154 30.01 -16.89 19.91
N ALA A 155 31.23 -16.38 19.99
CA ALA A 155 32.45 -17.20 20.09
C ALA A 155 32.49 -18.03 21.39
N THR A 156 32.07 -17.43 22.52
CA THR A 156 31.99 -18.10 23.83
C THR A 156 30.85 -19.11 23.89
N MET A 157 29.71 -18.85 23.25
CA MET A 157 28.63 -19.85 23.12
C MET A 157 29.03 -21.01 22.19
N SER A 158 29.80 -20.75 21.14
CA SER A 158 30.26 -21.80 20.21
C SER A 158 31.31 -22.74 20.82
N THR A 159 32.05 -22.33 21.85
CA THR A 159 33.08 -23.15 22.49
C THR A 159 32.55 -24.07 23.59
N GLN A 160 31.31 -23.86 24.07
CA GLN A 160 30.67 -24.72 25.07
C GLN A 160 29.87 -25.91 24.47
N SER A 161 29.90 -26.13 23.16
CA SER A 161 29.31 -27.33 22.55
C SER A 161 30.30 -28.17 21.74
N PRO A 162 31.10 -29.03 22.41
CA PRO A 162 31.73 -30.18 21.76
C PRO A 162 31.14 -31.53 22.20
N GLN A 163 29.81 -31.62 22.42
CA GLN A 163 29.15 -32.91 22.72
C GLN A 163 27.73 -32.99 22.15
N ALA A 164 27.57 -33.15 20.83
CA ALA A 164 26.37 -33.75 20.25
C ALA A 164 26.52 -34.11 18.75
N HIS A 165 27.70 -34.48 18.24
CA HIS A 165 27.86 -34.87 16.83
C HIS A 165 28.82 -36.05 16.65
N GLN A 166 28.56 -37.18 17.32
CA GLN A 166 29.06 -38.50 16.88
C GLN A 166 28.09 -39.59 17.34
N GLN A 167 27.01 -39.80 16.58
CA GLN A 167 26.35 -41.10 16.32
C GLN A 167 25.04 -40.85 15.57
N ALA A 168 25.14 -40.79 14.24
CA ALA A 168 24.04 -41.07 13.35
C ALA A 168 24.53 -42.15 12.39
N SER A 169 24.67 -43.38 12.90
CA SER A 169 24.56 -44.56 12.05
C SER A 169 23.08 -44.79 11.78
N SER A 170 22.82 -45.17 10.54
CA SER A 170 21.55 -45.56 9.95
C SER A 170 20.70 -46.47 10.86
N ASP A 171 19.39 -46.37 10.65
CA ASP A 171 18.34 -47.31 11.10
C ASP A 171 17.89 -47.21 12.56
N GLU A 172 17.16 -46.14 12.91
CA GLU A 172 15.84 -46.28 13.55
C GLU A 172 15.19 -44.91 13.74
N PHE A 173 14.17 -44.61 12.93
CA PHE A 173 13.18 -43.61 13.28
C PHE A 173 12.37 -44.17 14.47
N PRO A 174 12.05 -43.38 15.52
CA PRO A 174 11.22 -43.91 16.59
C PRO A 174 9.85 -44.26 16.00
N THR A 175 9.57 -45.55 15.93
CA THR A 175 8.25 -46.05 15.54
C THR A 175 7.28 -45.61 16.62
N ILE A 176 6.41 -44.67 16.27
CA ILE A 176 5.21 -44.39 17.06
C ILE A 176 4.41 -45.69 17.05
N GLN A 177 4.36 -46.39 18.17
CA GLN A 177 3.49 -47.56 18.31
C GLN A 177 2.07 -47.12 17.98
N GLU A 178 1.53 -47.73 16.92
CA GLU A 178 0.20 -47.56 16.39
C GLU A 178 -0.80 -48.10 17.42
N SER A 179 -1.02 -47.34 18.49
CA SER A 179 -2.11 -47.56 19.43
C SER A 179 -3.40 -47.39 18.63
N SER A 180 -4.02 -48.54 18.32
CA SER A 180 -5.16 -48.70 17.41
C SER A 180 -6.47 -48.17 18.00
N GLN A 181 -6.44 -47.06 18.73
CA GLN A 181 -7.61 -46.39 19.26
C GLN A 181 -7.49 -44.88 19.02
N CYS A 182 -7.28 -44.52 17.75
CA CYS A 182 -7.80 -43.24 17.27
C CYS A 182 -9.31 -43.27 17.49
N ILE A 183 -9.81 -42.38 18.35
CA ILE A 183 -11.21 -41.95 18.36
C ILE A 183 -11.44 -41.31 16.99
N GLY A 184 -11.73 -42.16 16.01
CA GLY A 184 -11.67 -41.84 14.60
C GLY A 184 -12.92 -41.10 14.21
N PHE A 185 -12.76 -39.91 13.63
CA PHE A 185 -13.66 -39.45 12.60
C PHE A 185 -13.30 -40.26 11.34
N PRO A 186 -14.00 -41.37 11.04
CA PRO A 186 -13.61 -42.26 9.93
C PRO A 186 -13.84 -41.56 8.58
N ASP A 187 -14.65 -40.51 8.59
CA ASP A 187 -15.00 -39.64 7.46
C ASP A 187 -14.10 -38.40 7.35
N ALA A 188 -13.02 -38.31 8.13
CA ALA A 188 -12.07 -37.22 7.99
C ALA A 188 -11.49 -37.20 6.56
N PRO A 189 -11.63 -36.11 5.79
CA PRO A 189 -11.39 -36.10 4.34
C PRO A 189 -9.93 -36.37 3.95
N TRP A 190 -9.00 -36.34 4.91
CA TRP A 190 -7.58 -36.67 4.73
C TRP A 190 -7.24 -38.16 4.90
N HIS A 191 -8.17 -39.01 5.38
CA HIS A 191 -7.96 -40.47 5.47
C HIS A 191 -8.19 -41.20 4.13
N ASN A 192 -8.87 -40.55 3.18
CA ASN A 192 -9.07 -41.09 1.84
C ASN A 192 -7.85 -40.75 0.94
N LYS A 193 -6.90 -41.70 0.80
CA LYS A 193 -5.70 -41.54 -0.05
C LYS A 193 -6.04 -41.08 -1.47
N ALA A 194 -7.09 -41.64 -2.09
CA ALA A 194 -7.47 -41.28 -3.46
C ALA A 194 -7.92 -39.81 -3.57
N LYS A 195 -8.66 -39.30 -2.58
CA LYS A 195 -9.07 -37.89 -2.51
C LYS A 195 -7.88 -36.97 -2.30
N VAL A 196 -6.93 -37.38 -1.45
CA VAL A 196 -5.67 -36.64 -1.21
C VAL A 196 -4.81 -36.60 -2.48
N ASP A 197 -4.69 -37.70 -3.20
CA ASP A 197 -3.88 -37.76 -4.43
C ASP A 197 -4.53 -36.99 -5.59
N SER A 198 -5.86 -37.02 -5.72
CA SER A 198 -6.60 -36.16 -6.65
C SER A 198 -6.39 -34.68 -6.35
N LEU A 199 -6.41 -34.29 -5.07
CA LEU A 199 -6.11 -32.91 -4.66
C LEU A 199 -4.67 -32.52 -5.00
N LYS A 200 -3.68 -33.38 -4.74
CA LYS A 200 -2.29 -33.16 -5.13
C LYS A 200 -2.13 -32.97 -6.64
N GLN A 201 -2.76 -33.82 -7.45
CA GLN A 201 -2.73 -33.70 -8.91
C GLN A 201 -3.33 -32.37 -9.38
N SER A 202 -4.46 -31.94 -8.79
CA SER A 202 -5.07 -30.65 -9.10
C SER A 202 -4.14 -29.47 -8.77
N MET A 203 -3.44 -29.54 -7.63
CA MET A 203 -2.49 -28.53 -7.17
C MET A 203 -1.26 -28.45 -8.07
N LEU A 204 -0.73 -29.59 -8.54
CA LEU A 204 0.38 -29.66 -9.48
C LEU A 204 0.00 -29.04 -10.83
N ARG A 205 -1.15 -29.43 -11.40
CA ARG A 205 -1.67 -28.84 -12.65
C ARG A 205 -1.86 -27.32 -12.51
N GLN A 206 -2.42 -26.85 -11.39
CA GLN A 206 -2.59 -25.42 -11.15
C GLN A 206 -1.25 -24.69 -10.96
N ARG A 207 -0.22 -25.37 -10.45
CA ARG A 207 1.14 -24.82 -10.36
C ARG A 207 1.76 -24.68 -11.75
N GLU A 208 1.65 -25.70 -12.59
CA GLU A 208 2.12 -25.69 -13.99
C GLU A 208 1.46 -24.56 -14.79
N LEU A 209 0.13 -24.44 -14.73
CA LEU A 209 -0.59 -23.36 -15.40
C LEU A 209 -0.12 -21.97 -14.95
N ARG A 210 0.15 -21.78 -13.65
CA ARG A 210 0.69 -20.52 -13.13
C ARG A 210 2.12 -20.25 -13.58
N LEU A 211 2.94 -21.29 -13.74
CA LEU A 211 4.30 -21.14 -14.25
C LEU A 211 4.27 -20.71 -15.72
N VAL A 212 3.50 -21.40 -16.57
CA VAL A 212 3.34 -21.05 -17.99
C VAL A 212 2.81 -19.62 -18.14
N GLN A 213 1.81 -19.23 -17.33
CA GLN A 213 1.31 -17.86 -17.34
C GLN A 213 2.39 -16.84 -16.95
N ARG A 214 3.18 -17.10 -15.90
CA ARG A 214 4.26 -16.21 -15.47
C ARG A 214 5.38 -16.11 -16.50
N GLU A 215 5.74 -17.23 -17.12
CA GLU A 215 6.73 -17.29 -18.18
C GLU A 215 6.27 -16.48 -19.40
N SER A 216 5.02 -16.70 -19.84
CA SER A 216 4.44 -15.93 -20.95
C SER A 216 4.37 -14.42 -20.63
N ALA A 217 4.09 -14.05 -19.38
CA ALA A 217 4.05 -12.66 -18.94
C ALA A 217 5.45 -12.03 -18.90
N ALA A 218 6.46 -12.79 -18.44
CA ALA A 218 7.85 -12.34 -18.43
C ALA A 218 8.42 -12.21 -19.85
N ALA A 219 8.11 -13.15 -20.75
CA ALA A 219 8.55 -13.12 -22.14
C ALA A 219 8.06 -11.86 -22.88
N ARG A 220 6.84 -11.39 -22.59
CA ARG A 220 6.27 -10.16 -23.17
C ARG A 220 7.11 -8.91 -22.87
N VAL A 221 7.85 -8.88 -21.76
CA VAL A 221 8.74 -7.75 -21.43
C VAL A 221 9.89 -7.63 -22.42
N PHE A 222 10.31 -8.76 -23.01
CA PHE A 222 11.41 -8.83 -23.97
C PHE A 222 10.94 -8.87 -25.43
N GLN A 223 9.63 -8.90 -25.66
CA GLN A 223 9.08 -8.79 -27.02
C GLN A 223 9.17 -7.33 -27.48
N PRO A 224 9.49 -7.08 -28.76
CA PRO A 224 9.44 -5.73 -29.29
C PRO A 224 8.02 -5.16 -29.14
N PRO A 225 7.87 -3.85 -28.91
CA PRO A 225 6.57 -3.22 -28.84
C PRO A 225 5.79 -3.50 -30.12
N SER A 226 4.50 -3.80 -29.98
CA SER A 226 3.66 -4.11 -31.14
C SER A 226 3.58 -2.90 -32.08
N PRO A 227 3.38 -3.11 -33.39
CA PRO A 227 3.21 -2.02 -34.33
C PRO A 227 1.95 -1.19 -34.05
N ASN A 228 0.95 -1.79 -33.38
CA ASN A 228 -0.31 -1.14 -33.02
C ASN A 228 -0.28 -0.59 -31.58
N GLN A 229 0.84 0.02 -31.19
CA GLN A 229 0.97 0.67 -29.88
C GLN A 229 -0.14 1.69 -29.68
N GLY A 230 -0.84 1.56 -28.55
CA GLY A 230 -1.91 2.46 -28.18
C GLY A 230 -2.93 1.84 -27.25
N PHE A 231 -3.88 2.68 -26.87
CA PHE A 231 -4.96 2.32 -25.98
C PHE A 231 -6.29 2.69 -26.60
N LYS A 232 -7.30 1.86 -26.34
CA LYS A 232 -8.65 2.05 -26.86
C LYS A 232 -9.67 1.87 -25.74
N TYR A 233 -10.69 2.72 -25.78
CA TYR A 233 -11.88 2.52 -24.97
C TYR A 233 -12.84 1.57 -25.68
N LEU A 234 -13.21 0.51 -24.99
CA LEU A 234 -14.33 -0.35 -25.37
C LEU A 234 -15.54 -0.02 -24.52
N TYR A 235 -16.69 0.12 -25.18
CA TYR A 235 -17.95 0.43 -24.53
C TYR A 235 -18.76 -0.84 -24.36
N ILE A 236 -19.11 -1.19 -23.13
CA ILE A 236 -19.85 -2.40 -22.79
C ILE A 236 -21.23 -2.03 -22.25
N PRO A 237 -22.30 -2.70 -22.72
CA PRO A 237 -23.63 -2.52 -22.15
C PRO A 237 -23.68 -3.03 -20.70
N THR A 238 -24.23 -2.21 -19.80
CA THR A 238 -24.46 -2.60 -18.40
C THR A 238 -25.93 -2.43 -18.03
N LYS A 239 -26.47 -3.34 -17.22
CA LYS A 239 -27.88 -3.23 -16.77
C LYS A 239 -28.09 -2.08 -15.80
N ALA A 240 -27.11 -1.84 -14.94
CA ALA A 240 -27.11 -0.77 -13.96
C ALA A 240 -25.69 -0.25 -13.75
N ARG A 241 -25.56 0.92 -13.13
CA ARG A 241 -24.27 1.42 -12.66
C ARG A 241 -23.83 0.59 -11.46
N ILE A 242 -22.66 -0.02 -11.56
CA ILE A 242 -22.08 -0.89 -10.53
C ILE A 242 -20.77 -0.23 -10.05
N PRO A 243 -20.40 -0.32 -8.76
CA PRO A 243 -19.09 0.16 -8.30
C PRO A 243 -17.94 -0.45 -9.12
N VAL A 244 -16.91 0.34 -9.41
CA VAL A 244 -15.79 -0.08 -10.29
C VAL A 244 -15.11 -1.35 -9.78
N GLU A 245 -14.93 -1.47 -8.47
CA GLU A 245 -14.36 -2.67 -7.82
C GLU A 245 -15.21 -3.92 -8.03
N THR A 246 -16.53 -3.77 -7.98
CA THR A 246 -17.47 -4.85 -8.24
C THR A 246 -17.42 -5.22 -9.72
N LEU A 247 -17.34 -4.25 -10.64
CA LEU A 247 -17.19 -4.53 -12.07
C LEU A 247 -15.87 -5.26 -12.37
N ARG A 248 -14.75 -4.85 -11.77
CA ARG A 248 -13.47 -5.58 -11.84
C ARG A 248 -13.58 -7.01 -11.30
N THR A 249 -14.38 -7.24 -10.27
CA THR A 249 -14.62 -8.59 -9.75
C THR A 249 -15.47 -9.43 -10.70
N ILE A 250 -16.47 -8.83 -11.35
CA ILE A 250 -17.27 -9.49 -12.38
C ILE A 250 -16.40 -9.87 -13.58
N PHE A 251 -15.57 -8.96 -14.09
CA PHE A 251 -14.62 -9.26 -15.19
C PHE A 251 -13.67 -10.40 -14.83
N ARG A 252 -13.13 -10.41 -13.61
CA ARG A 252 -12.29 -11.51 -13.13
C ARG A 252 -13.03 -12.85 -13.15
N ARG A 253 -14.32 -12.88 -12.78
CA ARG A 253 -15.16 -14.08 -12.85
C ARG A 253 -15.45 -14.53 -14.28
N LEU A 254 -15.46 -13.60 -15.24
CA LEU A 254 -15.59 -13.91 -16.67
C LEU A 254 -14.29 -14.45 -17.29
N GLY A 255 -13.17 -14.39 -16.56
CA GLY A 255 -11.86 -14.84 -17.04
C GLY A 255 -10.98 -13.71 -17.61
N VAL A 256 -11.40 -12.45 -17.48
CA VAL A 256 -10.63 -11.29 -17.91
C VAL A 256 -9.52 -11.01 -16.89
N ASN A 257 -8.33 -10.67 -17.40
CA ASN A 257 -7.22 -10.27 -16.54
C ASN A 257 -7.34 -8.79 -16.13
N ASN A 258 -7.66 -8.56 -14.86
CA ASN A 258 -7.81 -7.20 -14.31
C ASN A 258 -6.57 -6.31 -14.47
N ALA A 259 -5.37 -6.88 -14.53
CA ALA A 259 -4.13 -6.12 -14.73
C ALA A 259 -4.03 -5.49 -16.15
N ARG A 260 -4.82 -5.99 -17.11
CA ARG A 260 -4.90 -5.43 -18.47
C ARG A 260 -6.00 -4.39 -18.64
N LEU A 261 -6.83 -4.18 -17.62
CA LEU A 261 -7.86 -3.15 -17.60
C LEU A 261 -7.30 -1.90 -16.91
N LEU A 262 -6.95 -0.90 -17.71
CA LEU A 262 -6.25 0.29 -17.25
C LEU A 262 -7.19 1.22 -16.48
N ASP A 263 -8.28 1.61 -17.12
CA ASP A 263 -9.30 2.50 -16.55
C ASP A 263 -10.71 1.94 -16.80
N ILE A 264 -11.63 2.27 -15.89
CA ILE A 264 -13.04 1.92 -15.99
C ILE A 264 -13.86 3.12 -15.50
N HIS A 265 -14.72 3.65 -16.37
CA HIS A 265 -15.66 4.69 -16.01
C HIS A 265 -17.01 4.52 -16.72
N TYR A 266 -17.98 5.36 -16.36
CA TYR A 266 -19.34 5.28 -16.88
C TYR A 266 -19.67 6.55 -17.67
N PRO A 267 -19.53 6.53 -19.02
CA PRO A 267 -19.79 7.70 -19.83
C PRO A 267 -21.28 8.06 -19.94
N ALA A 268 -22.15 7.04 -19.92
CA ALA A 268 -23.60 7.16 -20.07
C ALA A 268 -24.32 6.21 -19.10
N ARG A 269 -25.64 6.34 -19.00
CA ARG A 269 -26.46 5.29 -18.38
C ARG A 269 -26.32 4.00 -19.19
N HIS A 270 -26.29 2.87 -18.49
CA HIS A 270 -26.20 1.54 -19.11
C HIS A 270 -24.98 1.29 -20.01
N THR A 271 -23.91 2.06 -19.84
CA THR A 271 -22.68 1.94 -20.63
C THR A 271 -21.47 2.10 -19.72
N ALA A 272 -20.59 1.11 -19.71
CA ALA A 272 -19.27 1.18 -19.08
C ALA A 272 -18.22 1.36 -20.18
N ALA A 273 -17.29 2.29 -20.00
CA ALA A 273 -16.10 2.45 -20.83
C ALA A 273 -14.92 1.79 -20.12
N ILE A 274 -14.20 0.93 -20.83
CA ILE A 274 -13.03 0.22 -20.31
C ILE A 274 -11.85 0.53 -21.21
N LEU A 275 -10.78 1.04 -20.63
CA LEU A 275 -9.52 1.32 -21.32
C LEU A 275 -8.64 0.08 -21.32
N ILE A 276 -8.24 -0.35 -22.52
CA ILE A 276 -7.35 -1.48 -22.72
C ILE A 276 -6.26 -1.16 -23.74
N HIS A 277 -5.17 -1.93 -23.73
CA HIS A 277 -4.17 -1.90 -24.78
C HIS A 277 -4.71 -2.56 -26.07
N ASN A 278 -4.35 -2.03 -27.23
CA ASN A 278 -4.82 -2.53 -28.53
C ASN A 278 -4.50 -4.03 -28.74
N ASP A 279 -3.32 -4.49 -28.33
CA ASP A 279 -2.96 -5.92 -28.42
C ASP A 279 -3.90 -6.86 -27.63
N TYR A 280 -4.57 -6.33 -26.61
CA TYR A 280 -5.51 -7.09 -25.80
C TYR A 280 -6.95 -7.02 -26.31
N GLU A 281 -7.24 -6.15 -27.28
CA GLU A 281 -8.59 -5.93 -27.79
C GLU A 281 -9.23 -7.23 -28.30
N ASN A 282 -8.54 -7.96 -29.16
CA ASN A 282 -9.07 -9.19 -29.75
C ASN A 282 -9.33 -10.26 -28.68
N GLU A 283 -8.37 -10.51 -27.78
CA GLU A 283 -8.52 -11.47 -26.68
C GLU A 283 -9.69 -11.08 -25.76
N PHE A 284 -9.85 -9.78 -25.49
CA PHE A 284 -10.94 -9.28 -24.66
C PHE A 284 -12.31 -9.43 -25.33
N ILE A 285 -12.42 -9.11 -26.63
CA ILE A 285 -13.64 -9.30 -27.41
C ILE A 285 -14.02 -10.78 -27.48
N GLU A 286 -13.06 -11.68 -27.71
CA GLU A 286 -13.28 -13.13 -27.70
C GLU A 286 -13.82 -13.62 -26.35
N LEU A 287 -13.26 -13.14 -25.24
CA LEU A 287 -13.73 -13.46 -23.90
C LEU A 287 -15.16 -12.99 -23.65
N LEU A 288 -15.52 -11.80 -24.14
CA LEU A 288 -16.89 -11.29 -24.03
C LEU A 288 -17.86 -12.08 -24.92
N ALA A 289 -17.45 -12.40 -26.15
CA ALA A 289 -18.23 -13.18 -27.10
C ALA A 289 -18.56 -14.58 -26.55
N LYS A 290 -17.60 -15.21 -25.85
CA LYS A 290 -17.81 -16.49 -25.15
C LYS A 290 -18.99 -16.46 -24.17
N HIS A 291 -19.25 -15.30 -23.57
CA HIS A 291 -20.36 -15.08 -22.63
C HIS A 291 -21.56 -14.34 -23.26
N ARG A 292 -21.63 -14.24 -24.59
CA ARG A 292 -22.69 -13.56 -25.37
C ARG A 292 -22.81 -12.07 -25.07
N ILE A 293 -21.70 -11.42 -24.72
CA ILE A 293 -21.65 -9.97 -24.49
C ILE A 293 -21.05 -9.33 -25.73
N THR A 294 -21.83 -8.50 -26.41
CA THR A 294 -21.37 -7.72 -27.56
C THR A 294 -21.01 -6.31 -27.13
N PRO A 295 -19.78 -5.82 -27.38
CA PRO A 295 -19.42 -4.43 -27.20
C PRO A 295 -20.31 -3.50 -28.05
N LYS A 296 -20.49 -2.26 -27.61
CA LYS A 296 -21.17 -1.20 -28.37
C LYS A 296 -20.17 -0.53 -29.32
N GLU A 297 -20.25 -0.86 -30.60
CA GLU A 297 -19.38 -0.28 -31.64
C GLU A 297 -19.77 1.16 -31.99
N ASN A 298 -21.07 1.48 -31.99
CA ASN A 298 -21.59 2.78 -32.44
C ASN A 298 -21.74 3.82 -31.32
N PHE A 299 -21.04 3.67 -30.19
CA PHE A 299 -21.14 4.62 -29.09
C PHE A 299 -20.18 5.79 -29.28
N ASN A 300 -20.74 7.00 -29.45
CA ASN A 300 -19.95 8.23 -29.57
C ASN A 300 -19.92 9.00 -28.25
N PRO A 301 -18.82 8.99 -27.48
CA PRO A 301 -18.74 9.66 -26.17
C PRO A 301 -18.89 11.18 -26.23
N ASN A 302 -18.67 11.80 -27.40
CA ASN A 302 -18.74 13.23 -27.59
C ASN A 302 -20.16 13.72 -27.93
N SER A 303 -21.13 12.82 -28.09
CA SER A 303 -22.50 13.20 -28.43
C SER A 303 -23.24 13.74 -27.21
N GLY A 304 -23.90 14.88 -27.37
CA GLY A 304 -24.80 15.51 -26.42
C GLY A 304 -26.04 14.68 -26.12
N SER A 305 -26.37 13.69 -26.97
CA SER A 305 -27.47 12.75 -26.74
C SER A 305 -27.30 11.88 -25.49
N ILE A 306 -26.05 11.70 -25.03
CA ILE A 306 -25.71 10.92 -23.84
C ILE A 306 -26.09 11.64 -22.53
N LEU A 307 -26.21 12.97 -22.57
CA LEU A 307 -26.50 13.78 -21.40
C LEU A 307 -27.99 13.68 -21.04
N GLU A 308 -28.33 12.80 -20.10
CA GLU A 308 -29.71 12.63 -19.61
C GLU A 308 -30.03 13.52 -18.39
N ASP A 309 -29.32 14.64 -18.23
CA ASP A 309 -29.59 15.61 -17.16
C ASP A 309 -30.83 16.46 -17.53
N PRO A 310 -31.89 16.48 -16.69
CA PRO A 310 -33.06 17.33 -16.90
C PRO A 310 -32.73 18.80 -17.12
N ASN A 311 -31.67 19.31 -16.50
CA ASN A 311 -31.26 20.71 -16.62
C ASN A 311 -30.65 21.06 -17.98
N LEU A 312 -30.19 20.04 -18.73
CA LEU A 312 -29.54 20.20 -20.04
C LEU A 312 -30.52 19.89 -21.19
N VAL A 313 -31.79 19.62 -20.90
CA VAL A 313 -32.83 19.31 -21.92
C VAL A 313 -33.18 20.54 -22.75
N SER A 314 -33.12 21.74 -22.17
CA SER A 314 -33.43 23.00 -22.84
C SER A 314 -32.31 23.55 -23.73
N LEU A 315 -31.10 23.00 -23.63
CA LEU A 315 -29.94 23.47 -24.39
C LEU A 315 -29.97 22.97 -25.84
N SER A 316 -29.32 23.73 -26.72
CA SER A 316 -29.15 23.32 -28.12
C SER A 316 -28.26 22.07 -28.23
N THR A 317 -28.42 21.32 -29.32
CA THR A 317 -27.64 20.09 -29.55
C THR A 317 -26.13 20.37 -29.58
N THR A 318 -25.71 21.49 -30.15
CA THR A 318 -24.31 21.90 -30.27
C THR A 318 -23.68 22.25 -28.91
N GLU A 319 -24.42 22.92 -28.04
CA GLU A 319 -23.98 23.21 -26.67
C GLU A 319 -23.85 21.91 -25.85
N ARG A 320 -24.81 20.99 -26.00
CA ARG A 320 -24.74 19.67 -25.37
C ARG A 320 -23.55 18.85 -25.86
N ASP A 321 -23.26 18.87 -27.16
CA ASP A 321 -22.07 18.21 -27.71
C ASP A 321 -20.78 18.79 -27.12
N LYS A 322 -20.72 20.13 -26.94
CA LYS A 322 -19.57 20.80 -26.31
C LYS A 322 -19.36 20.32 -24.86
N ILE A 323 -20.44 20.24 -24.08
CA ILE A 323 -20.41 19.74 -22.70
C ILE A 323 -19.98 18.26 -22.65
N SER A 324 -20.53 17.42 -23.52
CA SER A 324 -20.13 16.00 -23.63
C SER A 324 -18.65 15.86 -23.95
N LYS A 325 -18.13 16.67 -24.88
CA LYS A 325 -16.71 16.69 -25.25
C LYS A 325 -15.83 17.11 -24.07
N GLU A 326 -16.22 18.13 -23.32
CA GLU A 326 -15.50 18.57 -22.12
C GLU A 326 -15.43 17.47 -21.06
N HIS A 327 -16.57 16.83 -20.76
CA HIS A 327 -16.60 15.68 -19.86
C HIS A 327 -15.71 14.52 -20.34
N GLN A 328 -15.67 14.28 -21.66
CA GLN A 328 -14.81 13.25 -22.22
C GLN A 328 -13.33 13.60 -22.05
N ILE A 329 -12.92 14.85 -22.28
CA ILE A 329 -11.54 15.31 -22.07
C ILE A 329 -11.13 15.11 -20.60
N THR A 330 -11.96 15.56 -19.65
CA THR A 330 -11.68 15.37 -18.22
C THR A 330 -11.51 13.89 -17.84
N ARG A 331 -12.28 12.99 -18.46
CA ARG A 331 -12.14 11.54 -18.23
C ARG A 331 -10.81 11.00 -18.78
N LEU A 332 -10.42 11.44 -19.98
CA LEU A 332 -9.15 11.05 -20.59
C LEU A 332 -7.96 11.54 -19.77
N GLU A 333 -8.00 12.78 -19.27
CA GLU A 333 -6.93 13.33 -18.41
C GLU A 333 -6.76 12.51 -17.13
N ARG A 334 -7.86 12.12 -16.48
CA ARG A 334 -7.82 11.26 -15.29
C ARG A 334 -7.26 9.86 -15.54
N ALA A 335 -7.38 9.35 -16.77
CA ALA A 335 -6.90 8.02 -17.10
C ALA A 335 -5.38 7.98 -17.37
N VAL A 336 -4.76 9.14 -17.59
CA VAL A 336 -3.32 9.29 -17.90
C VAL A 336 -2.49 9.68 -16.66
N GLN A 337 -3.12 10.27 -15.63
CA GLN A 337 -2.48 10.67 -14.36
C GLN A 337 -2.13 9.47 -13.48
#